data_AF-X6MGS9-F1
#
_entry.id   AF-X6MGS9-F1
#
_cell.length_a   1.000
_cell.length_b   1.000
_cell.length_c   1.000
_cell.angle_alpha   90.00
_cell.angle_beta   90.00
_cell.angle_gamma   90.00
#
_symmetry.space_group_name_H-M   'P 1'
#
loop_
_entity.id
_entity.type
_entity.pdbx_description
1 polymer ?
#
loop_
_entity_poly.entity_id
_entity_poly.type
_entity_poly.pdbx_seq_one_letter_code
_entity_poly.pdbx_strand_id
1 'polypeptide(L)'
;MILTQPICSFTWRTNLSEIVWNTKQLSTKSHIIITTLYTFFGMVVALLVTDIEVVFGLLGATTYPLCGFVLPAIYFYCIVPAEAHPTRRKLAVLQGALVGIASLGSLIYQIYGMFAPTGDSTKCRNMQSIQSSNLFK
;
A
#
# COMPACT_ATOMS: atom_id res chain seq x y z
N MET A 1 1.17 -8.13 19.63
CA MET A 1 2.17 -8.00 18.54
C MET A 1 3.17 -9.16 18.50
N ILE A 2 3.66 -9.67 19.64
CA ILE A 2 4.64 -10.77 19.69
C ILE A 2 4.16 -12.10 19.05
N LEU A 3 2.87 -12.45 19.17
CA LEU A 3 2.30 -13.69 18.58
C LEU A 3 1.81 -13.52 17.13
N THR A 4 1.46 -12.30 16.71
CA THR A 4 0.98 -12.01 15.36
C THR A 4 2.13 -11.93 14.35
N GLN A 5 3.28 -11.41 14.79
CA GLN A 5 4.47 -11.26 13.94
C GLN A 5 4.96 -12.57 13.28
N PRO A 6 5.06 -13.72 13.97
CA PRO A 6 5.47 -14.97 13.33
C PRO A 6 4.44 -15.47 12.31
N ILE A 7 3.15 -15.33 12.60
CA ILE A 7 2.06 -15.78 11.73
C ILE A 7 2.01 -14.93 10.44
N CYS A 8 2.13 -13.61 10.56
CA CYS A 8 2.19 -12.70 9.41
C CYS A 8 3.43 -12.96 8.55
N SER A 9 4.59 -13.18 9.18
CA SER A 9 5.84 -13.45 8.46
C SER A 9 5.79 -14.79 7.72
N PHE A 10 5.17 -15.81 8.32
CA PHE A 10 4.95 -17.10 7.68
C PHE A 10 4.02 -16.97 6.46
N THR A 11 2.87 -16.32 6.64
CA THR A 11 1.89 -16.07 5.58
C THR A 11 2.51 -15.28 4.42
N TRP A 12 3.28 -14.25 4.71
CA TRP A 12 3.97 -13.45 3.70
C TRP A 12 4.93 -14.30 2.85
N ARG A 13 5.73 -15.15 3.50
CA ARG A 13 6.68 -16.03 2.81
C ARG A 13 5.99 -17.04 1.92
N THR A 14 4.91 -17.67 2.39
CA THR A 14 4.17 -18.65 1.59
C THR A 14 3.51 -18.00 0.38
N ASN A 15 2.84 -16.85 0.56
CA ASN A 15 2.21 -16.11 -0.54
C ASN A 15 3.23 -15.63 -1.58
N LEU A 16 4.36 -15.06 -1.16
CA LEU A 16 5.42 -14.65 -2.09
C LEU A 16 6.00 -15.85 -2.85
N SER A 17 6.23 -16.97 -2.17
CA SER A 17 6.76 -18.18 -2.82
C SER A 17 5.83 -18.73 -3.90
N GLU A 18 4.52 -18.67 -3.64
CA GLU A 18 3.49 -19.16 -4.54
C GLU A 18 3.33 -18.24 -5.76
N ILE A 19 3.26 -16.91 -5.54
CA ILE A 19 3.12 -15.92 -6.61
C ILE A 19 4.32 -15.96 -7.57
N VAL A 20 5.54 -16.06 -7.05
CA VAL A 20 6.74 -15.92 -7.89
C VAL A 20 7.10 -17.20 -8.63
N TRP A 21 6.92 -18.36 -7.99
CA TRP A 21 7.42 -19.60 -8.56
C TRP A 21 6.36 -20.59 -9.01
N ASN A 22 5.09 -20.42 -8.63
CA ASN A 22 3.97 -21.32 -9.00
C ASN A 22 4.35 -22.81 -8.90
N THR A 23 5.29 -23.14 -8.01
CA THR A 23 5.86 -24.48 -7.85
C THR A 23 6.31 -24.68 -6.43
N LYS A 24 6.10 -25.91 -5.95
CA LYS A 24 6.20 -26.33 -4.55
C LYS A 24 7.64 -26.29 -4.00
N GLN A 25 8.65 -26.03 -4.83
CA GLN A 25 10.06 -26.06 -4.45
C GLN A 25 10.86 -24.90 -5.05
N LEU A 26 11.33 -24.02 -4.18
CA LEU A 26 12.15 -22.86 -4.52
C LEU A 26 13.62 -23.24 -4.63
N SER A 27 14.30 -22.72 -5.65
CA SER A 27 15.76 -22.60 -5.63
C SER A 27 16.15 -21.61 -4.52
N THR A 28 17.06 -22.00 -3.62
CA THR A 28 17.50 -21.17 -2.48
C THR A 28 18.03 -19.80 -2.94
N LYS A 29 18.64 -19.73 -4.12
CA LYS A 29 19.20 -18.50 -4.71
C LYS A 29 18.14 -17.43 -4.98
N SER A 30 17.02 -17.88 -5.52
CA SER A 30 15.86 -17.07 -5.83
C SER A 30 15.21 -16.45 -4.59
N HIS A 31 15.10 -17.23 -3.52
CA HIS A 31 14.55 -16.75 -2.26
C HIS A 31 15.45 -15.69 -1.61
N ILE A 32 16.78 -15.83 -1.72
CA ILE A 32 17.75 -14.86 -1.21
C ILE A 32 17.58 -13.52 -1.93
N ILE A 33 17.52 -13.52 -3.26
CA ILE A 33 17.41 -12.29 -4.06
C ILE A 33 16.16 -11.48 -3.65
N ILE A 34 15.01 -12.12 -3.54
CA ILE A 34 13.76 -11.43 -3.16
C ILE A 34 13.84 -10.88 -1.74
N THR A 35 14.38 -11.67 -0.81
CA THR A 35 14.50 -11.24 0.59
C THR A 35 15.46 -10.05 0.70
N THR A 36 16.59 -10.11 0.00
CA THR A 36 17.55 -9.01 -0.06
C THR A 36 16.93 -7.76 -0.68
N LEU A 37 16.19 -7.89 -1.78
CA LEU A 37 15.52 -6.77 -2.42
C LEU A 37 14.48 -6.14 -1.49
N TYR A 38 13.64 -6.96 -0.86
CA TYR A 38 12.62 -6.51 0.09
C TYR A 38 13.23 -5.77 1.29
N THR A 39 14.30 -6.32 1.89
CA THR A 39 15.02 -5.67 2.99
C THR A 39 15.70 -4.38 2.53
N PHE A 40 16.27 -4.34 1.32
CA PHE A 40 16.89 -3.15 0.76
C PHE A 40 15.87 -2.03 0.55
N PHE A 41 14.70 -2.33 -0.03
CA PHE A 41 13.61 -1.36 -0.15
C PHE A 41 13.14 -0.85 1.22
N GLY A 42 12.94 -1.75 2.18
CA GLY A 42 12.57 -1.37 3.55
C GLY A 42 13.61 -0.45 4.21
N MET A 43 14.89 -0.72 3.99
CA MET A 43 15.99 0.12 4.49
C MET A 43 16.03 1.49 3.83
N VAL A 44 15.85 1.56 2.50
CA VAL A 44 15.79 2.85 1.78
C VAL A 44 14.61 3.68 2.27
N VAL A 45 13.42 3.08 2.46
CA VAL A 45 12.25 3.79 2.99
C VAL A 45 12.49 4.26 4.42
N ALA A 46 13.10 3.44 5.28
CA ALA A 46 13.40 3.81 6.66
C ALA A 46 14.43 4.95 6.77
N LEU A 47 15.36 5.06 5.81
CA LEU A 47 16.32 6.16 5.75
C LEU A 47 15.71 7.45 5.22
N LEU A 48 14.72 7.35 4.32
CA LEU A 48 14.04 8.52 3.75
C LEU A 48 12.95 9.06 4.69
N VAL A 49 12.20 8.17 5.34
CA VAL A 49 10.98 8.50 6.09
C VAL A 49 11.18 8.22 7.58
N THR A 50 11.39 9.28 8.36
CA THR A 50 11.43 9.24 9.82
C THR A 50 10.05 9.19 10.47
N ASP A 51 9.00 9.59 9.75
CA ASP A 51 7.63 9.67 10.27
C ASP A 51 6.82 8.42 9.95
N ILE A 52 6.43 7.68 11.00
CA ILE A 52 5.61 6.47 10.87
C ILE A 52 4.27 6.73 10.19
N GLU A 53 3.70 7.94 10.34
CA GLU A 53 2.43 8.34 9.73
C GLU A 53 2.50 8.40 8.22
N VAL A 54 3.64 8.81 7.66
CA VAL A 54 3.87 8.87 6.22
C VAL A 54 4.00 7.45 5.65
N VAL A 55 4.69 6.55 6.36
CA VAL A 55 4.82 5.15 5.94
C VAL A 55 3.46 4.45 5.94
N PHE A 56 2.69 4.57 7.04
CA PHE A 56 1.35 3.99 7.10
C PHE A 56 0.39 4.64 6.11
N GLY A 57 0.51 5.95 5.89
CA GLY A 57 -0.26 6.68 4.88
C GLY A 57 0.01 6.18 3.47
N LEU A 58 1.28 5.99 3.10
CA LEU A 58 1.69 5.51 1.77
C LEU A 58 1.28 4.05 1.53
N LEU A 59 1.55 3.17 2.51
CA LEU A 59 1.19 1.76 2.41
C LEU A 59 -0.33 1.56 2.40
N GLY A 60 -1.07 2.35 3.19
CA GLY A 60 -2.53 2.33 3.21
C GLY A 60 -3.13 2.88 1.91
N ALA A 61 -2.62 4.01 1.42
CA ALA A 61 -3.10 4.66 0.19
C ALA A 61 -2.82 3.87 -1.08
N THR A 62 -1.89 2.92 -1.04
CA THR A 62 -1.64 1.99 -2.17
C THR A 62 -2.40 0.67 -1.97
N THR A 63 -2.31 0.05 -0.80
CA THR A 63 -2.90 -1.28 -0.55
C THR A 63 -4.44 -1.25 -0.52
N TYR A 64 -5.05 -0.23 0.10
CA TYR A 64 -6.50 -0.12 0.20
C TYR A 64 -7.19 -0.03 -1.17
N PRO A 65 -6.76 0.84 -2.11
CA PRO A 65 -7.36 0.86 -3.44
C PRO A 65 -7.06 -0.39 -4.27
N LEU A 66 -5.86 -0.97 -4.16
CA LEU A 66 -5.52 -2.23 -4.85
C LEU A 66 -6.44 -3.36 -4.39
N CYS A 67 -6.56 -3.62 -3.10
CA CYS A 67 -7.42 -4.69 -2.60
C CYS A 67 -8.92 -4.38 -2.75
N GLY A 68 -9.33 -3.14 -2.51
CA GLY A 68 -10.73 -2.74 -2.49
C GLY A 68 -11.37 -2.59 -3.87
N PHE A 69 -10.61 -2.16 -4.89
CA PHE A 69 -11.15 -1.90 -6.23
C PHE A 69 -10.57 -2.81 -7.31
N VAL A 70 -9.28 -3.15 -7.26
CA VAL A 70 -8.66 -3.96 -8.33
C VAL A 70 -9.09 -5.42 -8.23
N LEU A 71 -9.17 -5.97 -7.01
CA LEU A 71 -9.60 -7.36 -6.80
C LEU A 71 -11.03 -7.63 -7.33
N PRO A 72 -12.07 -6.84 -7.00
CA PRO A 72 -13.40 -7.05 -7.57
C PRO A 72 -13.44 -6.75 -9.08
N ALA A 73 -12.64 -5.82 -9.59
CA ALA A 73 -12.56 -5.54 -11.03
C ALA A 73 -11.97 -6.72 -11.83
N ILE A 74 -10.92 -7.35 -11.34
CA ILE A 74 -10.32 -8.56 -11.95
C ILE A 74 -11.31 -9.73 -11.88
N TYR A 75 -11.94 -9.95 -10.73
CA TYR A 75 -12.91 -11.02 -10.56
C TYR A 75 -14.11 -10.85 -11.51
N PHE A 76 -14.59 -9.62 -11.64
CA PHE A 76 -15.64 -9.27 -12.58
C PHE A 76 -15.21 -9.50 -14.04
N TYR A 77 -13.97 -9.15 -14.39
CA TYR A 77 -13.41 -9.37 -15.72
C TYR A 77 -13.25 -10.86 -16.07
N CYS A 78 -12.83 -11.68 -15.10
CA CYS A 78 -12.60 -13.12 -15.32
C CYS A 78 -13.89 -13.96 -15.31
N ILE A 79 -14.91 -13.56 -14.53
CA ILE A 79 -16.17 -14.32 -14.42
C ILE A 79 -17.18 -13.98 -15.51
N VAL A 80 -17.19 -12.75 -16.02
CA VAL A 80 -18.20 -12.34 -17.01
C VAL A 80 -17.70 -12.64 -18.44
N PRO A 81 -18.33 -13.57 -19.18
CA PRO A 81 -17.98 -13.82 -20.58
C PRO A 81 -18.23 -12.55 -21.43
N ALA A 82 -17.28 -12.25 -22.32
CA ALA A 82 -17.20 -10.99 -23.06
C ALA A 82 -18.44 -10.66 -23.93
N GLU A 83 -19.27 -11.66 -24.23
CA GLU A 83 -20.43 -11.58 -25.11
C GLU A 83 -21.67 -10.94 -24.45
N ALA A 84 -21.82 -10.97 -23.12
CA ALA A 84 -23.10 -10.62 -22.48
C ALA A 84 -23.26 -9.14 -22.07
N HIS A 85 -22.20 -8.46 -21.61
CA HIS A 85 -22.32 -7.11 -21.03
C HIS A 85 -21.11 -6.19 -21.29
N PRO A 86 -21.04 -5.49 -22.44
CA PRO A 86 -19.91 -4.61 -22.81
C PRO A 86 -19.77 -3.39 -21.88
N THR A 87 -20.86 -2.89 -21.30
CA THR A 87 -20.87 -1.68 -20.45
C THR A 87 -20.20 -1.93 -19.09
N ARG A 88 -20.41 -3.11 -18.48
CA ARG A 88 -19.84 -3.41 -17.17
C ARG A 88 -18.33 -3.70 -17.22
N ARG A 89 -17.84 -4.27 -18.33
CA ARG A 89 -16.40 -4.44 -18.60
C ARG A 89 -15.69 -3.10 -18.72
N LYS A 90 -16.29 -2.14 -19.44
CA LYS A 90 -15.78 -0.76 -19.52
C LYS A 90 -15.80 -0.05 -18.16
N LEU A 91 -16.84 -0.27 -17.35
CA LEU A 91 -16.94 0.32 -16.01
C LEU A 91 -15.83 -0.20 -15.07
N ALA A 92 -15.53 -1.50 -15.09
CA ALA A 92 -14.47 -2.09 -14.28
C ALA A 92 -13.07 -1.54 -14.67
N VAL A 93 -12.80 -1.40 -15.97
CA VAL A 93 -11.55 -0.81 -16.46
C VAL A 93 -11.47 0.68 -16.12
N LEU A 94 -12.57 1.42 -16.26
CA LEU A 94 -12.64 2.84 -15.89
C LEU A 94 -12.41 3.04 -14.38
N GLN A 95 -13.01 2.20 -13.53
CA GLN A 95 -12.79 2.25 -12.09
C GLN A 95 -11.34 1.94 -11.73
N GLY A 96 -10.75 0.91 -12.32
CA GLY A 96 -9.32 0.61 -12.15
C GLY A 96 -8.42 1.77 -12.58
N ALA A 97 -8.73 2.41 -13.72
CA ALA A 97 -7.98 3.56 -14.21
C ALA A 97 -8.13 4.80 -13.30
N LEU A 98 -9.35 5.12 -12.87
CA LEU A 98 -9.62 6.24 -11.94
C LEU A 98 -8.91 6.04 -10.59
N VAL A 99 -8.99 4.83 -10.05
CA VAL A 99 -8.33 4.47 -8.78
C VAL A 99 -6.81 4.48 -8.93
N GLY A 100 -6.29 4.01 -10.07
CA GLY A 100 -4.87 4.11 -10.41
C GLY A 100 -4.39 5.57 -10.46
N ILE A 101 -5.12 6.44 -11.15
CA ILE A 101 -4.80 7.88 -11.24
C ILE A 101 -4.89 8.54 -9.86
N ALA A 102 -5.92 8.24 -9.08
CA ALA A 102 -6.07 8.79 -7.73
C ALA A 102 -4.94 8.32 -6.78
N SER A 103 -4.54 7.04 -6.87
CA SER A 103 -3.45 6.48 -6.06
C SER A 103 -2.10 7.08 -6.45
N LEU A 104 -1.82 7.22 -7.76
CA LEU A 104 -0.63 7.92 -8.26
C LEU A 104 -0.59 9.39 -7.81
N GLY A 105 -1.73 10.08 -7.89
CA GLY A 105 -1.85 11.46 -7.39
C GLY A 105 -1.55 11.58 -5.90
N SER A 106 -2.11 10.69 -5.07
CA SER A 106 -1.87 10.70 -3.62
C SER A 106 -0.42 10.39 -3.27
N LEU A 107 0.22 9.47 -3.99
CA LEU A 107 1.62 9.11 -3.80
C LEU A 107 2.55 10.28 -4.18
N ILE A 108 2.24 10.94 -5.30
CA ILE A 108 2.91 12.16 -5.77
C ILE A 108 2.79 13.25 -4.71
N TYR A 109 1.59 13.56 -4.21
CA TYR A 109 1.41 14.59 -3.17
C TYR A 109 2.22 14.31 -1.90
N GLN A 110 2.27 13.06 -1.43
CA GLN A 110 3.05 12.67 -0.26
C GLN A 110 4.57 12.81 -0.50
N ILE A 111 5.06 12.42 -1.68
CA ILE A 111 6.48 12.54 -2.05
C ILE A 111 6.89 14.02 -2.25
N TYR A 112 6.04 14.83 -2.89
CA TYR A 112 6.32 16.26 -3.10
C TYR A 112 6.31 17.05 -1.79
N GLY A 113 5.40 16.74 -0.86
CA GLY A 113 5.41 17.34 0.49
C GLY A 113 6.65 16.96 1.31
N MET A 114 7.30 15.85 0.98
CA MET A 114 8.54 15.39 1.61
C MET A 114 9.79 16.04 1.02
N PHE A 115 9.84 16.26 -0.30
CA PHE A 115 11.02 16.81 -1.00
C PHE A 115 11.04 18.33 -1.08
N ALA A 116 9.88 18.99 -1.10
CA ALA A 116 9.76 20.44 -1.06
C ALA A 116 9.00 20.83 0.22
N PRO A 117 9.69 21.09 1.35
CA PRO A 117 9.06 21.72 2.50
C PRO A 117 8.74 23.16 2.12
N THR A 118 7.68 23.35 1.34
CA THR A 118 7.09 24.67 1.14
C THR A 118 6.60 25.07 2.52
N GLY A 119 7.14 26.16 3.06
CA GLY A 119 6.99 26.59 4.45
C GLY A 119 5.55 26.97 4.83
N ASP A 120 4.65 26.00 4.85
CA ASP A 120 3.26 26.14 5.32
C ASP A 120 2.79 24.93 6.17
N SER A 121 3.71 24.06 6.60
CA SER A 121 3.43 23.03 7.63
C SER A 121 3.38 23.60 9.05
N THR A 122 3.61 24.89 9.25
CA THR A 122 3.50 25.55 10.58
C THR A 122 2.04 25.80 10.99
N LYS A 123 1.09 25.78 10.04
CA LYS A 123 -0.30 26.14 10.34
C LYS A 123 -1.14 25.02 10.96
N CYS A 124 -0.71 23.76 10.83
CA CYS A 124 -1.45 22.60 11.36
C CYS A 124 -0.84 21.96 12.63
N ARG A 125 0.21 22.55 13.24
CA ARG A 125 0.68 22.14 14.59
C ARG A 125 -0.11 22.77 15.74
N ASN A 126 -1.01 23.71 15.46
CA ASN A 126 -1.77 24.45 16.47
C ASN A 126 -3.19 23.91 16.74
N MET A 127 -3.58 22.77 16.14
CA MET A 127 -4.89 22.15 16.42
C MET A 127 -4.82 21.01 17.44
N GLN A 128 -3.63 20.54 17.82
CA GLN A 128 -3.44 19.51 18.87
C GLN A 128 -3.13 20.08 20.26
N SER A 129 -3.16 21.40 20.47
CA SER A 129 -2.80 22.02 21.75
C SER A 129 -3.96 22.57 22.59
N ILE A 130 -5.23 22.22 22.34
CA ILE A 130 -6.34 22.67 23.21
C ILE A 130 -7.41 21.58 23.39
N GLN A 131 -7.12 20.54 24.17
CA GLN A 131 -8.11 19.99 25.12
C GLN A 131 -7.45 19.07 26.17
N SER A 132 -6.57 19.62 27.01
CA SER A 132 -6.13 18.96 28.25
C SER A 132 -6.07 19.93 29.44
N SER A 133 -7.00 20.90 29.50
CA SER A 133 -6.97 21.95 30.52
C SER A 133 -8.14 21.91 31.50
N ASN A 134 -8.92 20.83 31.60
CA ASN A 134 -10.02 20.74 32.58
C ASN A 134 -10.32 19.31 33.06
N LEU A 135 -9.30 18.49 33.36
CA LEU A 135 -9.49 17.18 34.01
C LEU A 135 -8.79 17.07 35.38
N PHE A 136 -8.61 18.20 36.06
CA PHE A 136 -8.34 18.26 37.49
C PHE A 136 -8.97 19.54 38.04
N LYS A 137 -10.26 19.47 38.35
CA LYS A 137 -10.92 20.35 39.31
C LYS A 137 -11.97 19.55 40.06
#